data_AF-A0A1G6P7D3-F1
#
_entry.id   AF-A0A1G6P7D3-F1
#
_cell.length_a   1.000
_cell.length_b   1.000
_cell.length_c   1.000
_cell.angle_alpha   90.00
_cell.angle_beta   90.00
_cell.angle_gamma   90.00
#
_symmetry.space_group_name_H-M   'P 1'
#
loop_
_entity.id
_entity.type
_entity.pdbx_description
1 polymer ?
#
loop_
_entity_poly.entity_id
_entity_poly.type
_entity_poly.pdbx_seq_one_letter_code
_entity_poly.pdbx_strand_id
1 'polypeptide(L)'
;MLGVMLTEKEVEEIAYLLKRELEEILSDLSDNRLEPIVQVAMKEKYGLVYGLYKRFTRPEEWSQYALSSNLLNKTPFDKKG
;
A
#
# COMPACT_ATOMS: atom_id res chain seq x y z
N MET A 1 3.76 6.46 -18.31
CA MET A 1 3.15 6.98 -17.07
C MET A 1 1.84 7.62 -17.48
N LEU A 2 0.73 7.27 -16.84
CA LEU A 2 -0.58 7.89 -17.10
C LEU A 2 -0.80 8.99 -16.06
N GLY A 3 -1.21 10.18 -16.50
CA GLY A 3 -1.59 11.29 -15.64
C GLY A 3 -3.12 11.36 -15.50
N VAL A 4 -3.59 11.84 -14.35
CA VAL A 4 -5.01 12.08 -14.07
C VAL A 4 -5.15 13.50 -13.54
N MET A 5 -6.13 14.26 -14.04
CA MET A 5 -6.48 15.57 -13.47
C MET A 5 -7.47 15.36 -12.33
N LEU A 6 -7.11 15.85 -11.15
CA LEU A 6 -7.90 15.76 -9.93
C LEU A 6 -7.84 17.10 -9.21
N THR A 7 -8.93 17.44 -8.54
CA THR A 7 -8.98 18.53 -7.56
C THR A 7 -8.24 18.15 -6.28
N GLU A 8 -7.90 19.14 -5.47
CA GLU A 8 -7.26 18.91 -4.16
C GLU A 8 -8.13 18.01 -3.26
N LYS A 9 -9.45 18.23 -3.27
CA LYS A 9 -10.40 17.41 -2.50
C LYS A 9 -10.43 15.95 -2.97
N GLU A 10 -10.43 15.71 -4.28
CA GLU A 10 -10.38 14.34 -4.81
C GLU A 10 -9.06 13.63 -4.45
N VAL A 11 -7.94 14.37 -4.43
CA VAL A 11 -6.65 13.84 -3.96
C VAL A 11 -6.73 13.41 -2.49
N GLU A 12 -7.33 14.24 -1.63
CA GLU A 12 -7.53 13.92 -0.21
C GLU A 12 -8.44 12.70 -0.01
N GLU A 13 -9.55 12.63 -0.74
CA GLU A 13 -10.49 11.51 -0.67
C GLU A 13 -9.84 10.20 -1.15
N ILE A 14 -9.06 10.24 -2.23
CA ILE A 14 -8.30 9.08 -2.72
C ILE A 14 -7.25 8.67 -1.69
N ALA A 15 -6.48 9.62 -1.15
CA ALA A 15 -5.49 9.33 -0.10
C ALA A 15 -6.15 8.66 1.12
N TYR A 16 -7.32 9.12 1.52
CA TYR A 16 -8.10 8.54 2.62
C TYR A 16 -8.55 7.11 2.32
N LEU A 17 -9.08 6.85 1.13
CA LEU A 17 -9.50 5.50 0.72
C LEU A 17 -8.31 4.53 0.68
N LEU A 18 -7.17 4.96 0.13
CA LEU A 18 -5.96 4.15 0.07
C LEU A 18 -5.39 3.86 1.47
N LYS A 19 -5.46 4.84 2.37
CA LYS A 19 -5.10 4.65 3.77
C LYS A 19 -5.95 3.55 4.42
N ARG A 20 -7.28 3.64 4.30
CA ARG A 20 -8.19 2.63 4.88
C ARG A 20 -7.91 1.24 4.33
N GLU A 21 -7.71 1.14 3.02
CA GLU A 21 -7.38 -0.12 2.36
C GLU A 21 -6.06 -0.72 2.88
N LEU A 22 -5.03 0.11 3.11
CA LEU A 22 -3.77 -0.34 3.72
C LEU A 22 -3.97 -0.82 5.15
N GLU A 23 -4.77 -0.12 5.95
CA GLU A 23 -5.08 -0.53 7.33
C GLU A 23 -5.78 -1.89 7.36
N GLU A 24 -6.74 -2.13 6.47
CA GLU A 24 -7.43 -3.42 6.34
C GLU A 24 -6.46 -4.54 5.92
N ILE A 25 -5.65 -4.33 4.87
CA ILE A 25 -4.67 -5.31 4.42
C ILE A 25 -3.63 -5.63 5.51
N LEU A 26 -3.15 -4.63 6.23
CA LEU A 26 -2.20 -4.79 7.32
C LEU A 26 -2.81 -5.57 8.49
N SER A 27 -4.07 -5.27 8.82
CA SER A 27 -4.83 -6.00 9.84
C SER A 27 -4.96 -7.47 9.45
N ASP A 28 -5.39 -7.76 8.22
CA ASP A 28 -5.51 -9.13 7.73
C ASP A 28 -4.16 -9.86 7.77
N LEU A 29 -3.10 -9.25 7.25
CA LEU A 29 -1.75 -9.83 7.24
C LEU A 29 -1.17 -10.09 8.65
N SER A 30 -1.71 -9.43 9.68
CA SER A 30 -1.31 -9.66 11.08
C SER A 30 -1.98 -10.89 11.70
N ASP A 31 -3.04 -11.43 11.07
CA ASP A 31 -3.71 -12.65 11.52
C ASP A 31 -2.96 -13.90 11.02
N ASN A 32 -2.47 -14.70 11.98
CA ASN A 32 -1.72 -15.94 11.75
C ASN A 32 -2.55 -17.09 11.16
N ARG A 33 -3.86 -16.90 10.92
CA ARG A 33 -4.77 -17.94 10.41
C ARG A 33 -4.96 -17.91 8.90
N LEU A 34 -4.35 -16.95 8.21
CA LEU A 34 -4.44 -16.84 6.75
C LEU A 34 -3.78 -18.03 6.05
N GLU A 35 -4.48 -18.60 5.06
CA GLU A 35 -3.86 -19.58 4.19
C GLU A 35 -2.68 -18.95 3.41
N PRO A 36 -1.58 -19.70 3.18
CA PRO A 36 -0.39 -19.17 2.51
C PRO A 36 -0.66 -18.52 1.15
N ILE A 37 -1.61 -19.04 0.38
CA ILE A 37 -1.97 -18.48 -0.93
C ILE A 37 -2.64 -17.10 -0.80
N VAL A 38 -3.47 -16.91 0.22
CA VAL A 38 -4.13 -15.63 0.50
C VAL A 38 -3.10 -14.62 0.98
N GLN A 39 -2.14 -15.05 1.80
CA GLN A 39 -1.05 -14.18 2.27
C GLN A 39 -0.21 -13.63 1.11
N VAL A 40 0.09 -14.45 0.09
CA VAL A 40 0.81 -14.01 -1.11
C VAL A 40 -0.02 -12.95 -1.86
N ALA A 41 -1.29 -13.22 -2.12
CA ALA A 41 -2.18 -12.26 -2.80
C ALA A 41 -2.32 -10.94 -2.03
N MET A 42 -2.39 -10.98 -0.70
CA MET A 42 -2.46 -9.79 0.15
C MET A 42 -1.16 -8.97 0.12
N LYS A 43 0.01 -9.62 0.08
CA LYS A 43 1.30 -8.92 -0.07
C LYS A 43 1.43 -8.24 -1.44
N GLU A 44 0.94 -8.88 -2.50
CA GLU A 44 0.89 -8.27 -3.84
C GLU A 44 -0.04 -7.05 -3.86
N LYS A 45 -1.24 -7.19 -3.28
CA LYS A 45 -2.21 -6.11 -3.14
C LYS A 45 -1.62 -4.94 -2.34
N TYR A 46 -0.97 -5.22 -1.21
CA TYR A 46 -0.25 -4.22 -0.40
C TYR A 46 0.75 -3.43 -1.27
N GLY A 47 1.58 -4.11 -2.05
CA GLY A 47 2.59 -3.44 -2.90
C GLY A 47 1.96 -2.47 -3.90
N LEU A 48 0.83 -2.84 -4.51
CA LEU A 48 0.10 -1.99 -5.44
C LEU A 48 -0.55 -0.78 -4.73
N VAL A 49 -1.28 -1.03 -3.64
CA VAL A 49 -1.99 0.01 -2.89
C VAL A 49 -1.00 0.98 -2.24
N TYR A 50 0.08 0.48 -1.65
CA TYR A 50 1.13 1.32 -1.05
C TYR A 50 1.86 2.14 -2.11
N GLY A 51 2.14 1.54 -3.26
CA GLY A 51 2.71 2.25 -4.40
C GLY A 51 1.81 3.37 -4.93
N LEU A 52 0.48 3.18 -4.87
CA LEU A 52 -0.49 4.19 -5.25
C LEU A 52 -0.63 5.28 -4.18
N TYR A 53 -0.69 4.90 -2.90
CA TYR A 53 -0.75 5.80 -1.75
C TYR A 53 0.38 6.83 -1.78
N LYS A 54 1.62 6.38 -2.00
CA LYS A 54 2.79 7.27 -2.11
C LYS A 54 2.70 8.34 -3.21
N ARG A 55 1.79 8.19 -4.19
CA ARG A 55 1.57 9.19 -5.25
C ARG A 55 0.62 10.30 -4.81
N PHE A 56 -0.20 10.05 -3.79
CA PHE A 56 -1.22 10.97 -3.29
C PHE A 56 -0.88 11.54 -1.91
N THR A 57 0.20 11.07 -1.26
CA THR A 57 0.60 11.49 0.09
C THR A 57 2.05 11.91 0.17
N ARG A 58 2.39 12.62 1.25
CA ARG A 58 3.74 13.13 1.47
C ARG A 58 4.66 12.06 2.07
N PRO A 59 5.98 12.14 1.84
CA PRO A 59 6.94 11.14 2.34
C PRO A 59 6.90 10.91 3.86
N GLU A 60 6.54 11.93 4.65
CA GLU A 60 6.46 11.83 6.10
C GLU A 60 5.35 10.86 6.56
N GLU A 61 4.33 10.67 5.73
CA GLU A 61 3.17 9.81 6.02
C GLU A 61 3.43 8.33 5.69
N TRP A 62 4.43 8.04 4.84
CA TRP A 62 4.68 6.70 4.32
C TRP A 62 5.09 5.68 5.39
N SER A 63 5.74 6.17 6.45
CA SER A 63 6.24 5.34 7.55
C SER A 63 5.13 4.65 8.34
N GLN A 64 3.93 5.24 8.38
CA GLN A 64 2.78 4.71 9.14
C GLN A 64 2.26 3.37 8.58
N TYR A 65 2.47 3.12 7.29
CA TYR A 65 1.99 1.91 6.60
C TYR A 65 3.13 1.06 6.04
N ALA A 66 4.37 1.31 6.48
CA ALA A 66 5.52 0.53 6.07
C ALA A 66 5.43 -0.88 6.68
N LEU A 67 5.34 -1.92 5.83
CA LEU A 67 5.45 -3.30 6.28
C LEU A 67 6.86 -3.51 6.86
N SER A 68 6.97 -4.20 8.00
CA SER A 68 8.29 -4.56 8.53
C SER A 68 9.05 -5.39 7.51
N SER A 69 10.36 -5.15 7.37
CA SER A 69 11.22 -5.76 6.35
C SER A 69 11.18 -7.29 6.35
N ASN A 70 10.84 -7.90 7.48
CA ASN A 70 10.73 -9.35 7.65
C ASN A 70 9.55 -9.97 6.88
N LEU A 71 8.60 -9.16 6.40
CA LEU A 71 7.40 -9.62 5.68
C LEU A 71 7.45 -9.34 4.17
N LEU A 72 8.38 -8.51 3.71
CA LEU A 72 8.53 -8.10 2.31
C LEU A 72 9.43 -9.07 1.52
N ASN A 73 8.82 -9.90 0.67
CA ASN A 73 9.54 -10.38 -0.51
C ASN A 73 9.57 -9.22 -1.51
N LYS A 74 10.77 -8.79 -1.93
CA LYS A 74 11.01 -7.60 -2.76
C LYS A 74 9.96 -7.47 -3.87
N THR A 75 9.19 -6.38 -3.85
CA THR A 75 8.21 -6.12 -4.89
C THR A 75 8.93 -5.71 -6.19
N PRO A 76 8.33 -5.92 -7.38
CA PRO A 76 8.93 -5.50 -8.65
C PRO A 76 9.23 -3.99 -8.74
N PHE A 77 8.62 -3.18 -7.88
CA PHE A 77 8.75 -1.72 -7.86
C PHE A 77 9.95 -1.21 -7.05
N ASP A 78 10.54 -2.03 -6.17
CA ASP A 78 11.70 -1.64 -5.35
C ASP A 78 13.05 -1.66 -6.12
N LYS A 79 13.04 -1.99 -7.42
CA LYS A 79 14.25 -2.15 -8.24
C LYS A 79 14.65 -0.92 -9.08
N LYS A 80 14.23 0.29 -8.73
CA LYS A 80 14.70 1.51 -9.41
C LYS A 80 15.29 2.51 -8.42
N GLY A 81 16.60 2.37 -8.21
CA GLY A 81 17.53 3.36 -7.71
C GLY A 81 18.77 3.32 -8.58
#